data_AF-A0A1F4APD9-F1
#
_entry.id   AF-A0A1F4APD9-F1
#
_cell.length_a   1.000
_cell.length_b   1.000
_cell.length_c   1.000
_cell.angle_alpha   90.00
_cell.angle_beta   90.00
_cell.angle_gamma   90.00
#
_symmetry.space_group_name_H-M   'P 1'
#
loop_
_entity.id
_entity.type
_entity.pdbx_description
1 polymer ?
#
loop_
_entity_poly.entity_id
_entity_poly.type
_entity_poly.pdbx_seq_one_letter_code
_entity_poly.pdbx_strand_id
1 'polypeptide(L)'
;MEVAAGKAARAEQASAGFPAAAAVPDPEVRAVAKRRQFSAAYKLSVLAQADQGSGTGAIGELLRREGLYSSHLSTWRRERDAGALEALSRRGGRKARSTPEQKRVAVLEAKNARLQRELEQARLIIEVQKKLCMLLGLPTAEDKPSGSES
;
A
#
# COMPACT_ATOMS: atom_id res chain seq x y z
N MET A 1 -34.14 -34.83 40.30
CA MET A 1 -33.90 -35.75 41.41
C MET A 1 -33.66 -37.12 40.78
N GLU A 2 -32.54 -37.31 40.10
CA GLU A 2 -31.23 -37.62 40.71
C GLU A 2 -31.31 -38.91 41.52
N VAL A 3 -30.79 -40.01 40.97
CA VAL A 3 -29.58 -40.67 41.51
C VAL A 3 -29.08 -41.73 40.52
N ALA A 4 -27.76 -41.76 40.43
CA ALA A 4 -26.95 -42.57 39.54
C ALA A 4 -26.47 -43.87 40.22
N ALA A 5 -25.86 -44.69 39.36
CA ALA A 5 -24.69 -45.54 39.62
C ALA A 5 -24.87 -46.85 40.42
N GLY A 6 -24.33 -47.92 39.82
CA GLY A 6 -24.10 -49.17 40.53
C GLY A 6 -23.75 -50.35 39.63
N LYS A 7 -22.63 -50.32 38.90
CA LYS A 7 -21.97 -51.55 38.45
C LYS A 7 -20.45 -51.39 38.49
N ALA A 8 -19.86 -52.02 39.50
CA ALA A 8 -18.44 -52.31 39.58
C ALA A 8 -18.29 -53.84 39.46
N ALA A 9 -17.39 -54.29 38.59
CA ALA A 9 -16.48 -55.41 38.85
C ALA A 9 -15.54 -55.60 37.66
N ARG A 10 -14.36 -55.03 37.84
CA ARG A 10 -13.04 -55.37 37.31
C ARG A 10 -12.88 -56.85 36.88
N ALA A 11 -12.37 -57.05 35.66
CA ALA A 11 -11.61 -58.24 35.28
C ALA A 11 -10.29 -57.78 34.68
N GLU A 12 -9.23 -58.23 35.33
CA GLU A 12 -7.82 -58.00 35.06
C GLU A 12 -7.34 -59.14 34.17
N GLN A 13 -6.80 -58.85 32.99
CA GLN A 13 -6.01 -59.82 32.24
C GLN A 13 -4.75 -59.16 31.67
N ALA A 14 -3.63 -59.79 31.99
CA ALA A 14 -2.28 -59.35 31.77
C ALA A 14 -1.75 -59.74 30.38
N SER A 15 -0.88 -58.86 29.90
CA SER A 15 0.32 -59.08 29.08
C SER A 15 0.27 -60.00 27.85
N ALA A 16 0.51 -59.40 26.69
CA ALA A 16 1.47 -59.92 25.73
C ALA A 16 2.17 -58.72 25.07
N GLY A 17 3.50 -58.64 25.22
CA GLY A 17 4.32 -57.56 24.67
C GLY A 17 4.27 -57.55 23.14
N PHE A 18 3.92 -56.41 22.57
CA PHE A 18 4.08 -56.18 21.14
C PHE A 18 5.48 -55.62 20.87
N PRO A 19 6.22 -56.15 19.88
CA PRO A 19 7.57 -55.74 19.59
C PRO A 19 7.61 -54.28 19.10
N ALA A 20 8.72 -53.63 19.43
CA ALA A 20 9.04 -52.23 19.21
C ALA A 20 8.43 -51.65 17.92
N ALA A 21 7.64 -50.60 18.11
CA ALA A 21 7.09 -49.75 17.06
C ALA A 21 8.20 -49.42 16.05
N ALA A 22 8.04 -49.94 14.83
CA ALA A 22 8.80 -49.48 13.69
C ALA A 22 8.66 -47.95 13.64
N ALA A 23 9.79 -47.25 13.65
CA ALA A 23 9.87 -45.80 13.65
C ALA A 23 8.90 -45.23 12.62
N VAL A 24 7.84 -44.59 13.11
CA VAL A 24 6.93 -43.81 12.28
C VAL A 24 7.80 -42.75 11.61
N PRO A 25 7.89 -42.72 10.26
CA PRO A 25 8.62 -41.66 9.58
C PRO A 25 8.01 -40.32 10.00
N ASP A 26 8.85 -39.41 10.47
CA ASP A 26 8.46 -38.08 10.92
C ASP A 26 7.64 -37.41 9.81
N PRO A 27 6.35 -37.08 10.05
CA PRO A 27 5.54 -36.44 9.04
C PRO A 27 6.07 -35.02 8.86
N GLU A 28 6.93 -34.81 7.86
CA GLU A 28 7.42 -33.50 7.43
C GLU A 28 6.29 -32.65 6.82
N VAL A 29 5.22 -32.42 7.57
CA VAL A 29 4.20 -31.42 7.28
C VAL A 29 4.76 -30.10 7.79
N ARG A 30 5.23 -29.26 6.85
CA ARG A 30 5.61 -27.89 7.16
C ARG A 30 4.49 -27.23 7.97
N ALA A 31 4.84 -26.67 9.14
CA ALA A 31 3.92 -26.11 10.12
C ALA A 31 2.97 -24.99 9.60
N VAL A 32 3.20 -24.48 8.38
CA VAL A 32 2.38 -23.46 7.75
C VAL A 32 2.02 -23.85 6.32
N ALA A 33 0.74 -24.15 6.09
CA ALA A 33 0.20 -24.38 4.76
C ALA A 33 0.22 -23.07 3.93
N LYS A 34 1.07 -23.02 2.90
CA LYS A 34 1.12 -21.88 1.97
C LYS A 34 -0.09 -21.93 1.04
N ARG A 35 -1.15 -21.18 1.37
CA ARG A 35 -2.35 -21.08 0.54
C ARG A 35 -2.08 -20.22 -0.70
N ARG A 36 -2.55 -20.69 -1.86
CA ARG A 36 -2.47 -19.95 -3.14
C ARG A 36 -3.16 -18.60 -3.02
N GLN A 37 -2.51 -17.53 -3.49
CA GLN A 37 -3.08 -16.19 -3.57
C GLN A 37 -3.44 -15.88 -5.02
N PHE A 38 -4.64 -15.33 -5.25
CA PHE A 38 -5.11 -14.96 -6.58
C PHE A 38 -5.02 -13.45 -6.78
N SER A 39 -4.21 -13.02 -7.75
CA SER A 39 -4.11 -11.60 -8.10
C SER A 39 -5.43 -11.11 -8.72
N ALA A 40 -5.72 -9.81 -8.58
CA ALA A 40 -6.91 -9.21 -9.18
C ALA A 40 -6.95 -9.39 -10.70
N ALA A 41 -5.80 -9.24 -11.37
CA ALA A 41 -5.68 -9.45 -12.81
C ALA A 41 -6.04 -10.90 -13.22
N TYR A 42 -5.58 -11.90 -12.46
CA TYR A 42 -5.90 -13.31 -12.70
C TYR A 42 -7.40 -13.58 -12.50
N LYS A 43 -8.00 -13.06 -11.43
CA LYS A 43 -9.45 -13.20 -11.20
C LYS A 43 -10.24 -12.62 -12.38
N LEU A 44 -9.88 -11.44 -12.88
CA LEU A 44 -10.55 -10.79 -14.01
C LEU A 44 -10.38 -11.56 -15.33
N SER A 45 -9.19 -12.10 -15.62
CA SER A 45 -8.97 -12.88 -16.84
C SER A 45 -9.77 -14.18 -16.85
N VAL A 46 -9.91 -14.84 -15.70
CA VAL A 46 -10.74 -16.06 -15.58
C VAL A 46 -12.22 -15.72 -15.72
N LEU A 47 -12.70 -14.63 -15.10
CA LEU A 47 -14.08 -14.18 -15.26
C LEU A 47 -14.41 -13.85 -16.72
N ALA A 48 -13.51 -13.17 -17.44
CA ALA A 48 -13.70 -12.85 -18.85
C ALA A 48 -13.81 -14.12 -19.72
N GLN A 49 -12.95 -15.12 -19.48
CA GLN A 49 -13.03 -16.42 -20.16
C GLN A 49 -14.31 -17.18 -19.82
N ALA A 50 -14.74 -17.15 -18.55
CA ALA A 50 -15.98 -17.77 -18.11
C ALA A 50 -17.22 -17.11 -18.74
N ASP A 51 -17.19 -15.79 -18.95
CA ASP A 51 -18.27 -15.03 -19.57
C ASP A 51 -18.29 -15.24 -21.12
N GLN A 52 -17.14 -15.50 -21.75
CA GLN A 52 -17.05 -15.89 -23.17
C GLN A 52 -17.49 -17.34 -23.42
N GLY A 53 -17.29 -18.23 -22.45
CA GLY A 53 -17.64 -19.65 -22.51
C GLY A 53 -19.14 -19.91 -22.33
N SER A 54 -19.98 -19.46 -23.26
CA SER A 54 -21.45 -19.64 -23.20
C SER A 54 -21.94 -21.05 -23.61
N GLY A 55 -21.03 -21.97 -23.91
CA GLY A 55 -21.36 -23.35 -24.29
C GLY A 55 -21.55 -24.28 -23.10
N THR A 56 -22.50 -25.22 -23.20
CA THR A 56 -22.72 -26.29 -22.22
C THR A 56 -21.41 -27.08 -22.00
N GLY A 57 -20.76 -26.88 -20.85
CA GLY A 57 -19.53 -27.58 -20.47
C GLY A 57 -18.22 -26.79 -20.60
N ALA A 58 -18.20 -25.68 -21.34
CA ALA A 58 -16.98 -24.86 -21.52
C ALA A 58 -16.48 -24.26 -20.19
N ILE A 59 -17.41 -23.80 -19.36
CA ILE A 59 -17.10 -23.28 -18.01
C ILE A 59 -16.52 -24.39 -17.12
N GLY A 60 -17.07 -25.60 -17.19
CA GLY A 60 -16.57 -26.73 -16.40
C GLY A 60 -15.18 -27.19 -16.82
N GLU A 61 -14.84 -27.07 -18.10
CA GLU A 61 -13.50 -27.35 -18.61
C GLU A 61 -12.49 -26.28 -18.17
N LEU A 62 -12.84 -25.00 -18.27
CA LEU A 62 -12.03 -23.90 -17.76
C LEU A 62 -11.71 -24.08 -16.26
N LEU A 63 -12.72 -24.40 -15.45
CA LEU A 63 -12.56 -24.61 -14.01
C LEU A 63 -11.57 -25.76 -13.70
N ARG A 64 -11.61 -26.84 -14.47
CA ARG A 64 -10.66 -27.96 -14.31
C ARG A 64 -9.24 -27.59 -14.71
N ARG A 65 -9.07 -26.85 -15.83
CA ARG A 65 -7.76 -26.36 -16.30
C ARG A 65 -7.12 -25.41 -15.28
N GLU A 66 -7.90 -24.56 -14.65
CA GLU A 66 -7.42 -23.55 -13.69
C GLU A 66 -7.33 -24.06 -12.23
N GLY A 67 -7.87 -25.27 -11.95
CA GLY A 67 -7.97 -25.84 -10.61
C GLY A 67 -8.91 -25.04 -9.70
N LEU A 68 -9.97 -24.48 -10.27
CA LEU A 68 -10.94 -23.63 -9.60
C LEU A 68 -12.26 -24.34 -9.37
N TYR A 69 -12.96 -23.95 -8.32
CA TYR A 69 -14.32 -24.39 -8.04
C TYR A 69 -15.36 -23.33 -8.42
N SER A 70 -16.59 -23.74 -8.71
CA SER A 70 -17.69 -22.83 -9.10
C SER A 70 -17.94 -21.71 -8.09
N SER A 71 -17.69 -21.94 -6.80
CA SER A 71 -17.79 -20.91 -5.76
C SER A 71 -16.85 -19.73 -5.98
N HIS A 72 -15.67 -19.94 -6.57
CA HIS A 72 -14.71 -18.87 -6.84
C HIS A 72 -15.28 -17.88 -7.85
N LEU A 73 -15.91 -18.37 -8.92
CA LEU A 73 -16.54 -17.50 -9.93
C LEU A 73 -17.65 -16.67 -9.30
N SER A 74 -18.52 -17.28 -8.49
CA SER A 74 -19.60 -16.57 -7.80
C SER A 74 -19.06 -15.50 -6.85
N THR A 75 -18.03 -15.80 -6.07
CA THR A 75 -17.39 -14.84 -5.15
C THR A 75 -16.71 -13.72 -5.92
N TRP A 76 -15.93 -14.02 -6.96
CA TRP A 76 -15.21 -13.01 -7.73
C TRP A 76 -16.15 -12.12 -8.56
N ARG A 77 -17.29 -12.63 -9.04
CA ARG A 77 -18.35 -11.80 -9.65
C ARG A 77 -18.89 -10.78 -8.66
N ARG A 78 -19.22 -11.21 -7.43
CA ARG A 78 -19.65 -10.29 -6.36
C ARG A 78 -18.57 -9.29 -5.99
N GLU A 79 -17.30 -9.71 -5.88
CA GLU A 79 -16.17 -8.80 -5.64
C GLU A 79 -16.02 -7.76 -6.76
N ARG A 80 -16.13 -8.17 -8.03
CA ARG A 80 -16.08 -7.28 -9.19
C ARG A 80 -17.22 -6.28 -9.16
N ASP A 81 -18.45 -6.75 -8.93
CA ASP A 81 -19.63 -5.90 -8.95
C ASP A 81 -19.63 -4.93 -7.76
N ALA A 82 -19.21 -5.38 -6.57
CA ALA A 82 -19.01 -4.50 -5.41
C ALA A 82 -17.89 -3.48 -5.65
N GLY A 83 -16.77 -3.88 -6.25
CA GLY A 83 -15.68 -2.96 -6.60
C GLY A 83 -16.08 -1.95 -7.68
N ALA A 84 -16.88 -2.36 -8.67
CA ALA A 84 -17.44 -1.48 -9.67
C ALA A 84 -18.45 -0.50 -9.04
N LEU A 85 -19.33 -0.99 -8.16
CA LEU A 85 -20.26 -0.15 -7.42
C LEU A 85 -19.54 0.84 -6.52
N GLU A 86 -18.48 0.45 -5.81
CA GLU A 86 -17.61 1.35 -5.04
C GLU A 86 -16.92 2.38 -5.94
N ALA A 87 -16.40 1.97 -7.10
CA ALA A 87 -15.79 2.89 -8.04
C ALA A 87 -16.79 3.92 -8.60
N LEU A 88 -18.04 3.51 -8.86
CA LEU A 88 -19.11 4.38 -9.33
C LEU A 88 -19.71 5.24 -8.19
N SER A 89 -19.82 4.69 -6.97
CA SER A 89 -20.35 5.37 -5.78
C SER A 89 -19.36 6.38 -5.21
N ARG A 90 -18.05 6.18 -5.45
CA ARG A 90 -17.02 7.22 -5.36
C ARG A 90 -17.28 8.25 -6.46
N ARG A 91 -18.37 9.00 -6.30
CA ARG A 91 -18.63 10.28 -6.95
C ARG A 91 -17.34 11.05 -6.87
N GLY A 92 -16.66 11.27 -8.01
CA GLY A 92 -15.34 11.87 -8.10
C GLY A 92 -15.22 12.99 -7.08
N GLY A 93 -14.56 12.68 -5.96
CA GLY A 93 -14.68 13.51 -4.76
C GLY A 93 -14.14 14.89 -5.10
N ARG A 94 -14.81 15.95 -4.64
CA ARG A 94 -14.16 17.26 -4.53
C ARG A 94 -12.82 17.01 -3.87
N LYS A 95 -11.71 17.39 -4.55
CA LYS A 95 -10.36 17.36 -3.99
C LYS A 95 -10.47 17.83 -2.54
N ALA A 96 -9.93 17.03 -1.60
CA ALA A 96 -10.01 17.30 -0.16
C ALA A 96 -9.82 18.81 0.05
N ARG A 97 -10.82 19.46 0.65
CA ARG A 97 -10.87 20.92 0.76
C ARG A 97 -9.58 21.33 1.45
N SER A 98 -8.68 22.02 0.72
CA SER A 98 -7.36 22.39 1.23
C SER A 98 -7.50 23.03 2.60
N THR A 99 -6.77 22.52 3.59
CA THR A 99 -6.89 22.96 4.97
C THR A 99 -6.56 24.46 5.05
N PRO A 100 -7.13 25.21 6.01
CA PRO A 100 -6.79 26.62 6.18
C PRO A 100 -5.28 26.85 6.33
N GLU A 101 -4.57 25.88 6.91
CA GLU A 101 -3.11 25.87 7.03
C GLU A 101 -2.43 25.77 5.66
N GLN A 102 -2.83 24.83 4.80
CA GLN A 102 -2.28 24.69 3.45
C GLN A 102 -2.45 25.97 2.61
N LYS A 103 -3.58 26.66 2.76
CA LYS A 103 -3.80 27.95 2.11
C LYS A 103 -2.84 29.03 2.63
N ARG A 104 -2.62 29.09 3.95
CA ARG A 104 -1.67 30.03 4.56
C ARG A 104 -0.24 29.74 4.09
N VAL A 105 0.15 28.47 4.05
CA VAL A 105 1.46 28.04 3.53
C VAL A 105 1.64 28.50 2.09
N ALA A 106 0.68 28.23 1.21
CA ALA A 106 0.77 28.66 -0.20
C ALA A 106 0.89 30.19 -0.35
N VAL A 107 0.16 30.97 0.46
CA VAL A 107 0.29 32.44 0.46
C VAL A 107 1.66 32.89 0.95
N LEU A 108 2.19 32.25 2.00
CA LEU A 108 3.52 32.57 2.54
C LEU A 108 4.63 32.22 1.55
N GLU A 109 4.54 31.06 0.89
CA GLU A 109 5.48 30.64 -0.14
C GLU A 109 5.49 31.61 -1.33
N ALA A 110 4.32 32.05 -1.80
CA ALA A 110 4.22 33.03 -2.88
C ALA A 110 4.85 34.38 -2.52
N LYS A 111 4.65 34.84 -1.26
CA LYS A 111 5.29 36.05 -0.75
C LYS A 111 6.81 35.89 -0.66
N ASN A 112 7.28 34.75 -0.14
CA ASN A 112 8.71 34.49 0.01
C ASN A 112 9.40 34.45 -1.37
N ALA A 113 8.83 33.73 -2.33
CA ALA A 113 9.34 33.69 -3.70
C ALA A 113 9.35 35.05 -4.40
N ARG A 114 8.42 35.95 -4.06
CA ARG A 114 8.44 37.34 -4.56
C ARG A 114 9.59 38.14 -3.92
N LEU A 115 9.71 38.10 -2.60
CA LEU A 115 10.74 38.83 -1.86
C LEU A 115 12.15 38.35 -2.25
N GLN A 116 12.33 37.05 -2.48
CA GLN A 116 13.59 36.49 -2.97
C GLN A 116 13.99 37.08 -4.33
N ARG A 117 13.05 37.18 -5.27
CA ARG A 117 13.30 37.82 -6.58
C ARG A 117 13.65 39.30 -6.46
N GLU A 118 12.96 40.04 -5.58
CA GLU A 118 13.27 41.45 -5.33
C GLU A 118 14.67 41.62 -4.72
N LEU A 119 15.08 40.72 -3.80
CA LEU A 119 16.42 40.70 -3.23
C LEU A 119 17.50 40.36 -4.26
N GLU A 120 17.25 39.38 -5.14
CA GLU A 120 18.16 39.03 -6.23
C GLU A 120 18.36 40.21 -7.18
N GLN A 121 17.29 40.90 -7.56
CA GLN A 121 17.36 42.09 -8.40
C GLN A 121 18.17 43.21 -7.72
N ALA A 122 17.92 43.48 -6.43
CA ALA A 122 18.66 44.47 -5.68
C ALA A 122 20.16 44.13 -5.57
N ARG A 123 20.50 42.86 -5.32
CA ARG A 123 21.89 42.37 -5.31
C ARG A 123 22.57 42.57 -6.66
N LEU A 124 21.88 42.26 -7.76
CA LEU A 124 22.40 42.46 -9.11
C LEU A 124 22.68 43.94 -9.40
N ILE A 125 21.75 44.84 -9.01
CA ILE A 125 21.95 46.29 -9.16
C ILE A 125 23.20 46.74 -8.38
N ILE A 126 23.34 46.31 -7.12
CA ILE A 126 24.51 46.63 -6.30
C ILE A 126 25.79 46.09 -6.95
N GLU A 127 25.77 44.87 -7.49
CA GLU A 127 26.93 44.28 -8.14
C GLU A 127 27.35 45.05 -9.40
N VAL A 128 26.38 45.43 -10.24
CA VAL A 128 26.64 46.26 -11.43
C VAL A 128 27.20 47.64 -11.02
N GLN A 129 26.63 48.27 -9.99
CA GLN A 129 27.13 49.53 -9.46
C GLN A 129 28.58 49.38 -8.95
N LYS A 130 28.89 48.33 -8.18
CA LYS A 130 30.25 48.05 -7.72
C LYS A 130 31.22 47.88 -8.89
N LYS A 131 30.87 47.07 -9.89
CA LYS A 131 31.71 46.84 -11.09
C LYS A 131 31.94 48.13 -11.88
N LEU A 132 30.91 48.97 -12.03
CA LEU A 132 31.02 50.27 -12.70
C LEU A 132 31.98 51.21 -11.94
N CYS A 133 31.85 51.31 -10.62
CA CYS A 133 32.75 52.12 -9.80
C CYS A 133 34.19 51.63 -9.88
N MET A 134 34.43 50.32 -9.81
CA MET A 134 35.77 49.73 -9.96
C MET A 134 36.40 50.08 -11.32
N LEU A 135 35.63 50.01 -12.41
CA LEU A 135 36.12 50.29 -13.75
C LEU A 135 36.39 51.77 -14.00
N LEU A 136 35.62 52.65 -13.37
CA LEU A 136 35.75 54.11 -13.48
C LEU A 136 36.65 54.73 -12.40
N GLY A 137 37.20 53.94 -11.47
CA GLY A 137 38.02 54.42 -10.35
C GLY A 137 37.25 55.32 -9.36
N LEU A 138 35.93 55.16 -9.28
CA LEU A 138 35.09 55.89 -8.34
C LEU A 138 35.13 55.21 -6.97
N PRO A 139 35.10 55.96 -5.86
CA PRO A 139 35.14 55.37 -4.52
C PRO A 139 33.92 54.48 -4.31
N THR A 140 34.15 53.23 -3.94
CA THR A 140 33.09 52.33 -3.49
C THR A 140 32.84 52.56 -2.00
N ALA A 141 31.67 52.16 -1.49
CA ALA A 141 31.38 52.28 -0.06
C ALA A 141 32.35 51.46 0.84
N GLU A 142 33.16 50.57 0.24
CA GLU A 142 34.21 49.80 0.91
C GLU A 142 35.55 50.58 0.99
N ASP A 143 35.70 51.67 0.23
CA ASP A 143 36.86 52.59 0.28
C ASP A 143 36.70 53.69 1.34
N LYS A 144 35.65 53.64 2.17
CA LYS A 144 35.59 54.51 3.36
C LYS A 144 36.75 54.14 4.28
N PRO A 145 37.72 55.03 4.55
CA PRO A 145 38.68 54.76 5.60
C PRO A 145 37.89 54.61 6.90
N SER A 146 38.03 53.46 7.53
CA SER A 146 37.64 53.26 8.92
C SER A 146 38.41 54.28 9.75
N GLY A 147 37.80 55.43 10.03
CA GLY A 147 38.49 56.55 10.61
C GLY A 147 37.50 57.56 11.17
N SER A 148 36.93 57.22 12.33
CA SER A 148 36.99 58.02 13.56
C SER A 148 35.92 57.50 14.54
N GLU A 149 36.30 56.55 15.39
CA GLU A 149 35.76 56.53 16.75
C GLU A 149 36.19 57.84 17.42
N SER A 150 35.22 58.62 17.87
CA SER A 150 35.32 59.61 18.96
C SER A 150 33.92 59.90 19.45
#